data_AF-A0A5C6A7Z5-F1
#
_entry.id   AF-A0A5C6A7Z5-F1
#
_cell.length_a   1.000
_cell.length_b   1.000
_cell.length_c   1.000
_cell.angle_alpha   90.00
_cell.angle_beta   90.00
_cell.angle_gamma   90.00
#
_symmetry.space_group_name_H-M   'P 1'
#
loop_
_entity.id
_entity.type
_entity.pdbx_description
1 polymer ?
#
loop_
_entity_poly.entity_id
_entity_poly.type
_entity_poly.pdbx_seq_one_letter_code
_entity_poly.pdbx_strand_id
1 'polypeptide(L)'
;MTDDEYDAIQERKHTAHPIVRQIIDRDCHVAENNRSVIRHVVSKLRDGYKTLRDLPRAERRRFFEDCVAVHVANRAEYEAVMWPRYKTPTPPEL
;
A
#
# COMPACT_ATOMS: atom_id res chain seq x y z
N MET A 1 0.29 19.23 7.18
CA MET A 1 -0.70 18.71 6.24
C MET A 1 -1.98 19.43 6.55
N THR A 2 -2.43 20.28 5.63
CA THR A 2 -3.74 20.94 5.76
C THR A 2 -4.83 19.95 5.36
N ASP A 3 -6.07 20.19 5.78
CA ASP A 3 -7.20 19.32 5.43
C ASP A 3 -7.38 19.22 3.89
N ASP A 4 -7.09 20.31 3.17
CA ASP A 4 -7.11 20.34 1.70
C ASP A 4 -6.04 19.41 1.07
N GLU A 5 -4.87 19.29 1.68
CA GLU A 5 -3.81 18.37 1.22
C GLU A 5 -4.20 16.91 1.48
N TYR A 6 -4.89 16.65 2.59
CA TYR A 6 -5.39 15.33 2.92
C TYR A 6 -6.46 14.87 1.92
N ASP A 7 -7.43 15.73 1.61
CA ASP A 7 -8.51 15.42 0.68
C ASP A 7 -8.01 15.17 -0.74
N ALA A 8 -7.04 15.97 -1.21
CA ALA A 8 -6.41 15.77 -2.52
C ALA A 8 -5.65 14.43 -2.63
N ILE A 9 -5.04 13.97 -1.53
CA ILE A 9 -4.37 12.66 -1.47
C ILE A 9 -5.41 11.53 -1.48
N GLN A 10 -6.54 11.67 -0.77
CA GLN A 10 -7.61 10.68 -0.76
C GLN A 10 -8.28 10.54 -2.13
N GLU A 11 -8.51 11.66 -2.83
CA GLU A 11 -9.08 11.64 -4.19
C GLU A 11 -8.15 10.93 -5.18
N ARG A 12 -6.84 11.17 -5.09
CA ARG A 12 -5.83 10.45 -5.90
C ARG A 12 -5.79 8.96 -5.60
N LYS A 13 -5.95 8.55 -4.33
CA LYS A 13 -6.04 7.14 -3.93
C LYS A 13 -7.32 6.48 -4.47
N HIS A 14 -8.43 7.21 -4.47
CA HIS A 14 -9.72 6.75 -5.01
C HIS A 14 -9.73 6.57 -6.54
N THR A 15 -9.02 7.45 -7.25
CA THR A 15 -8.89 7.43 -8.72
C THR A 15 -7.76 6.54 -9.22
N ALA A 16 -6.90 6.05 -8.32
CA ALA A 16 -5.81 5.14 -8.66
C ALA A 16 -6.33 3.80 -9.21
N HIS A 17 -5.49 3.18 -10.06
CA HIS A 17 -5.77 1.89 -10.68
C HIS A 17 -6.21 0.85 -9.63
N PRO A 18 -7.17 -0.06 -9.93
CA PRO A 18 -7.74 -0.99 -8.95
C PRO A 18 -6.71 -1.84 -8.18
N ILE A 19 -5.57 -2.15 -8.79
CA ILE A 19 -4.45 -2.86 -8.13
C ILE A 19 -3.83 -2.02 -7.01
N VAL A 20 -3.73 -0.69 -7.19
CA VAL A 20 -3.24 0.24 -6.17
C VAL A 20 -4.24 0.34 -5.02
N ARG A 21 -5.55 0.38 -5.32
CA ARG A 21 -6.60 0.30 -4.29
C ARG A 21 -6.52 -1.02 -3.50
N GLN A 22 -6.29 -2.16 -4.14
CA GLN A 22 -6.08 -3.44 -3.43
C GLN A 22 -4.87 -3.46 -2.49
N ILE A 23 -3.84 -2.64 -2.75
CA ILE A 23 -2.67 -2.51 -1.89
C ILE A 23 -2.98 -1.60 -0.69
N ILE A 24 -3.76 -0.53 -0.89
CA ILE A 24 -4.16 0.44 0.14
C ILE A 24 -5.27 -0.11 1.04
N ASP A 25 -6.31 -0.69 0.44
CA ASP A 25 -7.50 -1.24 1.10
C ASP A 25 -7.26 -2.63 1.70
N ARG A 26 -5.98 -3.05 1.83
CA ARG A 26 -5.56 -4.44 2.10
C ARG A 26 -6.61 -5.20 2.92
N ASP A 27 -7.15 -6.25 2.28
CA ASP A 27 -7.88 -7.40 2.85
C ASP A 27 -7.06 -8.17 3.94
N CYS A 28 -6.11 -7.53 4.61
CA CYS A 28 -5.51 -8.03 5.83
C CYS A 28 -6.43 -7.61 6.99
N HIS A 29 -7.48 -8.40 7.21
CA HIS A 29 -8.17 -8.37 8.49
C HIS A 29 -7.13 -8.61 9.59
N VAL A 30 -6.91 -7.60 10.42
CA VAL A 30 -5.95 -7.61 11.54
C VAL A 30 -6.24 -8.72 12.56
N ALA A 31 -7.37 -9.44 12.41
CA ALA A 31 -7.83 -10.54 13.25
C ALA A 31 -7.56 -11.96 12.67
N GLU A 32 -6.96 -12.11 11.49
CA GLU A 32 -6.66 -13.44 10.94
C GLU A 32 -5.36 -14.04 11.51
N ASN A 33 -5.34 -15.37 11.67
CA ASN A 33 -4.12 -16.06 12.12
C ASN A 33 -3.00 -15.93 11.07
N ASN A 34 -1.74 -15.90 11.55
CA ASN A 34 -0.56 -15.68 10.71
C ASN A 34 -0.49 -16.60 9.48
N ARG A 35 -0.94 -17.86 9.61
CA ARG A 35 -0.91 -18.83 8.51
C ARG A 35 -1.86 -18.44 7.37
N SER A 36 -3.05 -17.93 7.70
CA SER A 36 -4.00 -17.45 6.69
C SER A 36 -3.48 -16.19 6.00
N VAL A 37 -2.91 -15.24 6.75
CA VAL A 37 -2.29 -14.03 6.19
C VAL A 37 -1.15 -14.39 5.24
N ILE A 38 -0.23 -15.28 5.66
CA ILE A 38 0.87 -15.74 4.80
C ILE A 38 0.34 -16.38 3.53
N ARG A 39 -0.66 -17.27 3.63
CA ARG A 39 -1.26 -17.92 2.46
C ARG A 39 -1.89 -16.90 1.51
N HIS A 40 -2.59 -15.90 2.05
CA HIS A 40 -3.21 -14.83 1.27
C HIS A 40 -2.15 -14.01 0.52
N VAL A 41 -1.11 -13.55 1.22
CA VAL A 41 0.00 -12.78 0.62
C VAL A 41 0.69 -13.59 -0.49
N VAL A 42 1.01 -14.86 -0.24
CA VAL A 42 1.64 -15.73 -1.24
C VAL A 42 0.74 -15.90 -2.47
N SER A 43 -0.58 -16.08 -2.30
CA SER A 43 -1.50 -16.17 -3.43
C SER A 43 -1.52 -14.88 -4.25
N LYS A 44 -1.63 -13.73 -3.61
CA LYS A 44 -1.63 -12.42 -4.28
C LYS A 44 -0.32 -12.16 -5.02
N LEU A 45 0.81 -12.51 -4.43
CA LEU A 45 2.13 -12.39 -5.07
C LEU A 45 2.26 -13.30 -6.29
N ARG A 46 1.77 -14.54 -6.21
CA ARG A 46 1.77 -15.48 -7.34
C ARG A 46 0.91 -14.97 -8.48
N ASP A 47 -0.30 -14.50 -8.18
CA ASP A 47 -1.24 -14.02 -9.19
C ASP A 47 -0.69 -12.73 -9.83
N GLY A 48 -0.18 -11.80 -9.02
CA GLY A 48 0.50 -10.59 -9.48
C GLY A 48 1.75 -10.88 -10.33
N TYR A 49 2.53 -11.90 -10.00
CA TYR A 49 3.69 -12.32 -10.80
C TYR A 49 3.28 -12.77 -12.20
N LYS A 50 2.21 -13.56 -12.30
CA LYS A 50 1.67 -14.02 -13.58
C LYS A 50 1.19 -12.81 -14.41
N THR A 51 0.38 -11.94 -13.83
CA THR A 51 -0.11 -10.73 -14.50
C THR A 51 1.04 -9.86 -15.00
N LEU A 52 2.08 -9.63 -14.18
CA LEU A 52 3.24 -8.83 -14.57
C LEU A 52 4.04 -9.46 -15.73
N ARG A 53 4.16 -10.79 -15.75
CA ARG A 53 4.82 -11.56 -16.81
C ARG A 53 4.08 -11.46 -18.14
N ASP A 54 2.75 -11.46 -18.08
CA ASP A 54 1.87 -11.42 -19.25
C ASP A 54 1.80 -10.01 -19.88
N LEU A 55 2.15 -8.96 -19.14
CA LEU A 55 2.21 -7.59 -19.67
C LEU A 55 3.33 -7.41 -20.71
N PRO A 56 3.07 -6.69 -21.82
CA PRO A 56 4.09 -6.22 -22.75
C PRO A 56 5.20 -5.43 -22.05
N ARG A 57 6.43 -5.49 -22.58
CA ARG A 57 7.60 -4.86 -21.95
C ARG A 57 7.42 -3.35 -21.71
N ALA A 58 6.78 -2.64 -22.64
CA ALA A 58 6.54 -1.20 -22.51
C ALA A 58 5.53 -0.88 -21.39
N GLU A 59 4.46 -1.67 -21.29
CA GLU A 59 3.46 -1.53 -20.22
C GLU A 59 4.03 -1.88 -18.85
N ARG A 60 4.85 -2.93 -18.79
CA ARG A 60 5.58 -3.30 -17.57
C ARG A 60 6.48 -2.17 -17.08
N ARG A 61 7.16 -1.49 -18.00
CA ARG A 61 7.99 -0.32 -17.68
C ARG A 61 7.15 0.82 -17.09
N ARG A 62 6.05 1.19 -17.74
CA ARG A 62 5.12 2.21 -17.24
C ARG A 62 4.57 1.86 -15.86
N PHE A 63 4.17 0.60 -15.66
CA PHE A 63 3.73 0.11 -14.37
C PHE A 63 4.77 0.35 -13.25
N PHE A 64 6.05 0.08 -13.52
CA PHE A 64 7.10 0.35 -12.53
C PHE A 64 7.32 1.85 -12.30
N GLU A 65 7.28 2.67 -13.35
CA GLU A 65 7.39 4.13 -13.25
C GLU A 65 6.25 4.69 -12.36
N ASP A 66 5.02 4.21 -12.55
CA ASP A 66 3.85 4.59 -11.74
C ASP A 66 3.99 4.14 -10.28
N CYS A 67 4.47 2.90 -10.06
CA CYS A 67 4.73 2.41 -8.70
C CYS A 67 5.74 3.30 -7.96
N VAL A 68 6.85 3.64 -8.62
CA VAL A 68 7.88 4.51 -8.05
C VAL A 68 7.30 5.90 -7.73
N ALA A 69 6.53 6.48 -8.65
CA ALA A 69 5.91 7.78 -8.43
C ALA A 69 4.99 7.79 -7.20
N VAL A 70 4.16 6.76 -7.03
CA VAL A 70 3.29 6.60 -5.85
C VAL A 70 4.10 6.43 -4.57
N HIS A 71 5.16 5.62 -4.59
CA HIS A 71 6.02 5.43 -3.42
C HIS A 71 6.74 6.73 -3.01
N VAL A 72 7.20 7.52 -3.97
CA VAL A 72 7.81 8.83 -3.71
C VAL A 72 6.78 9.80 -3.13
N ALA A 73 5.56 9.81 -3.65
CA ALA A 73 4.49 10.66 -3.14
C ALA A 73 4.11 10.30 -1.68
N ASN A 74 4.11 9.01 -1.34
CA ASN A 74 3.80 8.50 0.01
C ASN A 74 4.98 8.59 1.00
N ARG A 75 6.05 9.33 0.67
CA ARG A 75 7.24 9.41 1.51
C ARG A 75 6.90 9.84 2.94
N ALA A 76 6.02 10.83 3.11
CA ALA A 76 5.65 11.34 4.42
C ALA A 76 4.97 10.27 5.29
N GLU A 77 4.07 9.47 4.71
CA GLU A 77 3.43 8.35 5.40
C GLU A 77 4.43 7.25 5.77
N TYR A 78 5.39 6.93 4.90
CA TYR A 78 6.46 5.99 5.25
C TYR A 78 7.33 6.50 6.39
N GLU A 79 7.69 7.78 6.37
CA GLU A 79 8.42 8.41 7.48
C GLU A 79 7.60 8.38 8.78
N ALA A 80 6.28 8.60 8.72
CA ALA A 80 5.41 8.55 9.90
C ALA A 80 5.29 7.14 10.51
N VAL A 81 5.37 6.08 9.68
CA VAL A 81 5.33 4.68 10.14
C VAL A 81 6.70 4.22 10.63
N MET A 82 7.77 4.52 9.89
CA MET A 82 9.13 4.04 10.19
C MET A 82 9.82 4.87 11.27
N TRP A 83 9.47 6.15 11.39
CA TRP A 83 10.03 7.08 12.35
C TRP A 83 8.92 7.87 13.06
N PRO A 84 8.07 7.19 13.85
CA PRO A 84 6.91 7.82 14.46
C PRO A 84 7.35 8.95 15.39
N ARG A 85 7.04 10.19 15.00
CA ARG A 85 7.29 11.40 15.81
C ARG A 85 6.17 11.68 16.82
N TYR A 86 5.11 10.89 16.82
CA TYR A 86 4.06 10.94 17.83
C TYR A 86 4.53 10.20 19.10
N LYS A 87 4.18 10.75 20.28
CA LYS A 87 4.35 10.02 21.54
C LYS A 87 3.51 8.75 21.45
N THR A 88 4.15 7.60 21.53
CA THR A 88 3.44 6.33 21.71
C THR A 88 2.68 6.44 23.04
N PRO A 89 1.34 6.28 23.06
CA PRO A 89 0.62 6.18 24.32
C PRO A 89 1.23 5.04 25.12
N THR A 90 1.64 5.30 26.36
CA THR A 90 2.07 4.23 27.26
C THR A 90 0.89 3.26 27.38
N PRO A 91 1.07 1.97 27.06
CA PRO A 91 0.02 0.98 27.28
C PRO A 91 -0.35 1.01 28.77
N PRO A 92 -1.64 0.88 29.14
CA PRO A 92 -2.01 0.70 30.53
C PRO A 92 -1.29 -0.53 31.10
N GLU A 93 -0.75 -0.41 32.31
CA GLU A 93 -0.15 -1.53 33.03
C GLU A 93 -1.21 -2.62 33.21
N LEU A 94 -0.85 -3.87 32.85
CA LEU A 94 -1.68 -5.06 33.02
C LEU A 94 -1.80 -5.46 34.49
#